data_AF-A0A535VZH8-F1
#
_entry.id   AF-A0A535VZH8-F1
#
_cell.length_a   1.000
_cell.length_b   1.000
_cell.length_c   1.000
_cell.angle_alpha   90.00
_cell.angle_beta   90.00
_cell.angle_gamma   90.00
#
_symmetry.space_group_name_H-M   'P 1'
#
loop_
_entity.id
_entity.type
_entity.pdbx_description
1 polymer ?
#
loop_
_entity_poly.entity_id
_entity_poly.type
_entity_poly.pdbx_seq_one_letter_code
_entity_poly.pdbx_strand_id
1 'polypeptide(L)'
;MSEASENRPVTGLSTNRLEAFSDGVFAVAITLLVLNLQVPQIASASELVPRLSALWPKLLSYALSFVIVGIYWVAHHNTFHYIQQSDRNLLWLNILLLMCIVFLPFPTALLGQYPEQRVSVIIYAGTLVLTGLVLQALWWYATSGCRLVDRTIDPRLVQRATRRNLTAPLLYLLAIGISLFSIPASFVLFMLVPLYYILPGRIDRHWAQRPSARIDEARISPDGDAGPSDEEASHLRKSSYEER
;
A
#
# COMPACT_ATOMS: atom_id res chain seq x y z
N MET A 1 18.71 -23.31 -37.40
CA MET A 1 17.59 -22.35 -37.36
C MET A 1 17.34 -22.00 -35.91
N SER A 2 17.94 -20.90 -35.45
CA SER A 2 17.76 -20.36 -34.10
C SER A 2 16.59 -19.39 -34.16
N GLU A 3 15.43 -19.79 -33.64
CA GLU A 3 14.31 -18.87 -33.46
C GLU A 3 14.74 -17.81 -32.45
N ALA A 4 14.93 -16.59 -32.95
CA ALA A 4 15.05 -15.40 -32.14
C ALA A 4 13.77 -15.29 -31.30
N SER A 5 13.91 -15.46 -29.99
CA SER A 5 12.89 -15.13 -29.00
C SER A 5 12.41 -13.70 -29.23
N GLU A 6 11.29 -13.57 -29.92
CA GLU A 6 10.63 -12.32 -30.25
C GLU A 6 10.26 -11.60 -28.96
N ASN A 7 11.05 -10.57 -28.63
CA ASN A 7 10.88 -9.73 -27.46
C ASN A 7 9.64 -8.84 -27.68
N ARG A 8 8.44 -9.39 -27.44
CA ARG A 8 7.20 -8.61 -27.56
C ARG A 8 7.28 -7.43 -26.59
N PRO A 9 7.09 -6.19 -27.08
CA PRO A 9 7.07 -5.04 -26.19
C PRO A 9 6.00 -5.24 -25.12
N VAL A 10 6.41 -5.08 -23.88
CA VAL A 10 5.58 -4.98 -22.67
C VAL A 10 4.56 -3.85 -22.92
N THR A 11 3.35 -4.20 -23.34
CA THR A 11 2.29 -3.23 -23.69
C THR A 11 1.56 -2.73 -22.43
N GLY A 12 2.14 -1.76 -21.73
CA GLY A 12 1.52 -1.12 -20.57
C GLY A 12 2.37 0.02 -20.00
N LEU A 13 1.74 0.98 -19.32
CA LEU A 13 2.44 2.08 -18.66
C LEU A 13 3.08 1.58 -17.35
N SER A 14 4.26 2.09 -16.99
CA SER A 14 4.91 1.79 -15.70
C SER A 14 4.01 2.17 -14.52
N THR A 15 4.03 1.39 -13.44
CA THR A 15 3.22 1.62 -12.24
C THR A 15 3.74 2.74 -11.33
N ASN A 16 5.02 3.13 -11.44
CA ASN A 16 5.68 4.08 -10.53
C ASN A 16 4.89 5.36 -10.23
N ARG A 17 4.29 6.00 -11.25
CA ARG A 17 3.51 7.23 -11.06
C ARG A 17 2.19 6.99 -10.34
N LEU A 18 1.54 5.84 -10.59
CA LEU A 18 0.33 5.43 -9.89
C LEU A 18 0.66 5.17 -8.42
N GLU A 19 1.75 4.46 -8.14
CA GLU A 19 2.19 4.14 -6.78
C GLU A 19 2.50 5.40 -5.99
N ALA A 20 3.30 6.32 -6.55
CA ALA A 20 3.61 7.59 -5.91
C ALA A 20 2.37 8.46 -5.64
N PHE A 21 1.40 8.47 -6.57
CA PHE A 21 0.12 9.15 -6.33
C PHE A 21 -0.66 8.50 -5.20
N SER A 22 -0.70 7.16 -5.16
CA SER A 22 -1.39 6.40 -4.13
C SER A 22 -0.77 6.66 -2.75
N ASP A 23 0.55 6.60 -2.64
CA ASP A 23 1.29 6.90 -1.40
C ASP A 23 0.98 8.29 -0.86
N GLY A 24 0.95 9.30 -1.74
CA GLY A 24 0.56 10.66 -1.37
C GLY A 24 -0.86 10.72 -0.82
N VAL A 25 -1.82 10.02 -1.45
CA VAL A 25 -3.21 9.97 -1.00
C VAL A 25 -3.37 9.22 0.32
N PHE A 26 -2.67 8.09 0.52
CA PHE A 26 -2.65 7.37 1.80
C PHE A 26 -2.07 8.25 2.92
N ALA A 27 -0.97 8.96 2.68
CA ALA A 27 -0.36 9.86 3.66
C ALA A 27 -1.33 11.00 4.06
N VAL A 28 -2.02 11.60 3.09
CA VAL A 28 -3.06 12.61 3.37
C VAL A 28 -4.20 12.00 4.17
N ALA A 29 -4.74 10.83 3.79
CA ALA A 29 -5.84 10.22 4.51
C ALA A 29 -5.49 9.90 5.97
N ILE A 30 -4.28 9.36 6.22
CA ILE A 30 -3.80 9.06 7.57
C ILE A 30 -3.67 10.34 8.41
N THR A 31 -3.12 11.41 7.84
CA THR A 31 -2.95 12.68 8.57
C THR A 31 -4.27 13.39 8.81
N LEU A 32 -5.26 13.26 7.93
CA LEU A 32 -6.60 13.83 8.15
C LEU A 32 -7.35 13.15 9.32
N LEU A 33 -6.99 11.92 9.72
CA LEU A 33 -7.62 11.25 10.84
C LEU A 33 -7.49 12.04 12.15
N VAL A 34 -6.31 12.63 12.42
CA VAL A 34 -6.06 13.35 13.68
C VAL A 34 -6.90 14.61 13.80
N LEU A 35 -7.33 15.21 12.68
CA LEU A 35 -8.14 16.44 12.68
C LEU A 35 -9.52 16.24 13.31
N ASN A 36 -9.99 14.99 13.43
CA ASN A 36 -11.25 14.66 14.10
C ASN A 36 -11.13 14.65 15.64
N LEU A 37 -9.90 14.69 16.18
CA LEU A 37 -9.63 14.84 17.60
C LEU A 37 -9.60 16.33 17.97
N GLN A 38 -10.79 16.87 18.24
CA GLN A 38 -10.93 18.27 18.65
C GLN A 38 -10.57 18.46 20.13
N VAL A 39 -9.79 19.51 20.41
CA VAL A 39 -9.50 19.95 21.77
C VAL A 39 -10.81 20.44 22.43
N PRO A 40 -11.17 19.96 23.62
CA PRO A 40 -12.41 20.34 24.27
C PRO A 40 -12.34 21.78 24.74
N GLN A 41 -13.41 22.54 24.51
CA GLN A 41 -13.57 23.86 25.12
C GLN A 41 -13.93 23.70 26.60
N ILE A 42 -13.18 24.37 27.47
CA ILE A 42 -13.35 24.32 28.93
C ILE A 42 -13.71 25.71 29.45
N ALA A 43 -14.63 25.79 30.42
CA ALA A 43 -14.95 27.06 31.09
C ALA A 43 -14.06 27.31 32.31
N SER A 44 -13.46 26.25 32.86
CA SER A 44 -12.57 26.31 34.03
C SER A 44 -11.48 25.24 33.97
N ALA A 45 -10.36 25.44 34.66
CA ALA A 45 -9.23 24.49 34.66
C ALA A 45 -9.61 23.12 35.25
N SER A 46 -10.56 23.06 36.17
CA SER A 46 -11.04 21.81 36.78
C SER A 46 -11.80 20.91 35.80
N GLU A 47 -12.32 21.44 34.70
CA GLU A 47 -13.02 20.66 33.68
C GLU A 47 -12.08 19.92 32.72
N LEU A 48 -10.79 20.29 32.66
CA LEU A 48 -9.87 19.76 31.67
C LEU A 48 -9.73 18.24 31.74
N VAL A 49 -9.49 17.69 32.92
CA VAL A 49 -9.28 16.25 33.10
C VAL A 49 -10.55 15.44 32.75
N PRO A 50 -11.75 15.76 33.29
CA PRO A 50 -12.98 15.09 32.89
C PRO A 50 -13.26 15.17 31.38
N ARG A 51 -13.09 16.35 30.76
CA ARG A 51 -13.35 16.54 29.33
C ARG A 51 -12.37 15.76 28.46
N LEU A 52 -11.10 15.71 28.84
CA LEU A 52 -10.08 14.94 28.13
C LEU A 52 -10.34 13.43 28.26
N SER A 53 -10.75 12.95 29.43
CA SER A 53 -11.10 11.54 29.63
C SER A 53 -12.31 11.11 28.78
N ALA A 54 -13.27 12.00 28.56
CA ALA A 54 -14.43 11.76 27.70
C ALA A 54 -14.08 11.61 26.20
N LEU A 55 -12.87 11.99 25.77
CA LEU A 55 -12.40 11.80 24.39
C LEU A 55 -11.89 10.39 24.09
N TRP A 56 -11.81 9.51 25.09
CA TRP A 56 -11.31 8.14 24.91
C TRP A 56 -11.91 7.39 23.70
N PRO A 57 -13.25 7.40 23.45
CA PRO A 57 -13.80 6.71 22.29
C PRO A 57 -13.32 7.26 20.95
N LYS A 58 -13.11 8.58 20.86
CA LYS A 58 -12.56 9.24 19.66
C LYS A 58 -11.09 8.88 19.47
N LEU A 59 -10.31 8.85 20.55
CA LEU A 59 -8.91 8.46 20.51
C LEU A 59 -8.77 6.99 20.05
N LEU A 60 -9.64 6.12 20.56
CA LEU A 60 -9.67 4.71 20.18
C LEU A 60 -10.03 4.52 18.70
N SER A 61 -11.07 5.19 18.21
CA SER A 61 -11.45 5.09 16.78
C SER A 61 -10.36 5.68 15.88
N TYR A 62 -9.72 6.79 16.28
CA TYR A 62 -8.56 7.35 15.59
C TYR A 62 -7.42 6.35 15.49
N ALA A 63 -6.96 5.78 16.60
CA ALA A 63 -5.83 4.85 16.63
C ALA A 63 -6.12 3.59 15.81
N LEU A 64 -7.32 3.03 15.97
CA LEU A 64 -7.80 1.89 15.20
C LEU A 64 -7.76 2.18 13.69
N SER A 65 -8.34 3.30 13.24
CA SER A 65 -8.36 3.68 11.84
C SER A 65 -6.97 3.99 11.29
N PHE A 66 -6.10 4.62 12.07
CA PHE A 66 -4.72 4.89 11.66
C PHE A 66 -4.01 3.58 11.29
N VAL A 67 -4.12 2.58 12.16
CA VAL A 67 -3.51 1.27 11.93
C VAL A 67 -4.17 0.56 10.73
N ILE A 68 -5.50 0.60 10.61
CA ILE A 68 -6.22 -0.02 9.50
C ILE A 68 -5.86 0.60 8.15
N VAL A 69 -5.77 1.93 8.06
CA VAL A 69 -5.34 2.60 6.82
C VAL A 69 -3.90 2.19 6.48
N GLY A 70 -3.01 2.09 7.48
CA GLY A 70 -1.67 1.55 7.32
C GLY A 70 -1.65 0.10 6.80
N ILE A 71 -2.55 -0.76 7.31
CA ILE A 71 -2.70 -2.14 6.82
C ILE A 71 -3.13 -2.16 5.36
N TYR A 72 -4.08 -1.30 4.96
CA TYR A 72 -4.48 -1.16 3.56
C TYR A 72 -3.35 -0.65 2.68
N TRP A 73 -2.56 0.30 3.16
CA TRP A 73 -1.36 0.78 2.47
C TRP A 73 -0.35 -0.35 2.25
N VAL A 74 -0.05 -1.14 3.29
CA VAL A 74 0.84 -2.32 3.17
C VAL A 74 0.26 -3.35 2.18
N ALA A 75 -1.04 -3.60 2.22
CA ALA A 75 -1.69 -4.54 1.30
C ALA A 75 -1.70 -4.04 -0.16
N HIS A 76 -1.85 -2.73 -0.36
CA HIS A 76 -1.72 -2.07 -1.66
C HIS A 76 -0.30 -2.17 -2.18
N HIS A 77 0.71 -1.79 -1.38
CA HIS A 77 2.11 -1.91 -1.73
C HIS A 77 2.49 -3.35 -2.12
N ASN A 78 2.03 -4.33 -1.33
CA ASN A 78 2.22 -5.76 -1.64
C ASN A 78 1.56 -6.18 -2.95
N THR A 79 0.39 -5.63 -3.27
CA THR A 79 -0.30 -5.91 -4.52
C THR A 79 0.51 -5.36 -5.70
N PHE A 80 0.94 -4.10 -5.62
CA PHE A 80 1.70 -3.43 -6.68
C PHE A 80 3.10 -3.99 -6.87
N HIS A 81 3.72 -4.56 -5.83
CA HIS A 81 4.98 -5.30 -5.96
C HIS A 81 4.94 -6.43 -7.01
N TYR A 82 3.78 -7.06 -7.23
CA TYR A 82 3.62 -8.13 -8.22
C TYR A 82 3.09 -7.66 -9.57
N ILE A 83 2.52 -6.45 -9.64
CA ILE A 83 1.95 -5.87 -10.86
C ILE A 83 3.09 -5.19 -11.63
N GLN A 84 3.36 -5.65 -12.86
CA GLN A 84 4.45 -5.11 -13.68
C GLN A 84 4.03 -3.94 -14.58
N GLN A 85 2.73 -3.84 -14.87
CA GLN A 85 2.18 -2.91 -15.84
C GLN A 85 0.85 -2.35 -15.37
N SER A 86 0.53 -1.15 -15.82
CA SER A 86 -0.77 -0.52 -15.61
C SER A 86 -1.50 -0.31 -16.93
N ASP A 87 -2.82 -0.48 -16.86
CA ASP A 87 -3.75 -0.16 -17.94
C ASP A 87 -4.87 0.76 -17.41
N ARG A 88 -5.76 1.18 -18.32
CA ARG A 88 -6.87 2.08 -18.00
C ARG A 88 -7.77 1.55 -16.89
N ASN A 89 -8.07 0.25 -16.88
CA ASN A 89 -9.03 -0.31 -15.93
C ASN A 89 -8.41 -0.45 -14.54
N LEU A 90 -7.13 -0.84 -14.46
CA LEU A 90 -6.38 -0.83 -13.21
C LEU A 90 -6.34 0.58 -12.60
N LEU A 91 -6.10 1.61 -13.43
CA LEU A 91 -6.12 3.01 -12.97
C LEU A 91 -7.45 3.38 -12.32
N TRP A 92 -8.59 3.07 -12.95
CA TRP A 92 -9.91 3.36 -12.39
C TRP A 92 -10.22 2.56 -11.11
N LEU A 93 -9.81 1.29 -11.03
CA LEU A 93 -9.93 0.50 -9.80
C LEU A 93 -9.07 1.11 -8.67
N ASN A 94 -7.87 1.58 -9.00
CA ASN A 94 -7.01 2.28 -8.03
C ASN A 94 -7.64 3.59 -7.56
N ILE A 95 -8.21 4.40 -8.47
CA ILE A 95 -8.93 5.62 -8.09
C ILE A 95 -10.11 5.31 -7.17
N LEU A 96 -10.88 4.26 -7.45
CA LEU A 96 -11.98 3.82 -6.60
C LEU A 96 -11.49 3.40 -5.20
N LEU A 97 -10.36 2.69 -5.12
CA LEU A 97 -9.74 2.34 -3.84
C LEU A 97 -9.33 3.59 -3.07
N LEU A 98 -8.64 4.52 -3.72
CA LEU A 98 -8.19 5.77 -3.11
C LEU A 98 -9.36 6.64 -2.62
N MET A 99 -10.47 6.67 -3.36
CA MET A 99 -11.70 7.32 -2.92
C MET A 99 -12.21 6.73 -1.60
N CYS A 100 -12.20 5.40 -1.45
CA CYS A 100 -12.60 4.75 -0.20
C CYS A 100 -11.64 5.11 0.95
N ILE A 101 -10.33 5.15 0.69
CA ILE A 101 -9.31 5.51 1.67
C ILE A 101 -9.48 6.95 2.16
N VAL A 102 -9.66 7.92 1.25
CA VAL A 102 -9.87 9.33 1.60
C VAL A 102 -11.21 9.56 2.31
N PHE A 103 -12.19 8.68 2.12
CA PHE A 103 -13.46 8.74 2.82
C PHE A 103 -13.39 8.24 4.27
N LEU A 104 -12.45 7.35 4.63
CA LEU A 104 -12.34 6.73 5.97
C LEU A 104 -12.30 7.69 7.17
N PRO A 105 -11.75 8.92 7.09
CA PRO A 105 -11.83 9.86 8.20
C PRO A 105 -13.26 10.17 8.65
N PHE A 106 -14.22 10.25 7.72
CA PHE A 106 -15.61 10.54 8.08
C PHE A 106 -16.26 9.43 8.92
N PRO A 107 -16.27 8.14 8.50
CA PRO A 107 -16.80 7.05 9.32
C PRO A 107 -16.04 6.88 10.64
N THR A 108 -14.73 7.18 10.67
CA THR A 108 -13.92 7.13 11.90
C THR A 108 -14.40 8.13 12.94
N ALA A 109 -14.65 9.38 12.50
CA ALA A 109 -15.18 10.43 13.35
C ALA A 109 -16.59 10.08 13.83
N LEU A 110 -17.43 9.55 12.94
CA LEU A 110 -18.79 9.11 13.27
C LEU A 110 -18.78 8.01 14.35
N LEU A 111 -17.92 7.00 14.20
CA LEU A 111 -17.76 5.93 15.19
C LEU A 111 -17.24 6.46 16.53
N GLY A 112 -16.29 7.38 16.53
CA GLY A 112 -15.75 7.98 17.75
C GLY A 112 -16.75 8.88 18.48
N GLN A 113 -17.62 9.58 17.74
CA GLN A 113 -18.65 10.47 18.30
C GLN A 113 -19.86 9.69 18.82
N TYR A 114 -20.25 8.61 18.13
CA TYR A 114 -21.44 7.83 18.45
C TYR A 114 -21.12 6.32 18.48
N PRO A 115 -20.25 5.86 19.41
CA PRO A 115 -19.79 4.47 19.46
C PRO A 115 -20.92 3.48 19.82
N GLU A 116 -21.91 3.94 20.58
CA GLU A 116 -23.08 3.14 20.99
C GLU A 116 -24.20 3.14 19.92
N GLN A 117 -24.01 3.84 18.80
CA GLN A 117 -25.00 3.87 17.73
C GLN A 117 -24.64 2.85 16.65
N ARG A 118 -25.54 1.89 16.43
CA ARG A 118 -25.37 0.82 15.45
C ARG A 118 -25.09 1.35 14.04
N VAL A 119 -25.73 2.45 13.66
CA VAL A 119 -25.54 3.08 12.35
C VAL A 119 -24.07 3.49 12.14
N SER A 120 -23.40 4.00 13.18
CA SER A 120 -21.97 4.34 13.11
C SER A 120 -21.08 3.13 12.85
N VAL A 121 -21.36 2.01 13.53
CA VAL A 121 -20.66 0.74 13.36
C VAL A 121 -20.84 0.21 11.94
N ILE A 122 -22.08 0.24 11.43
CA ILE A 122 -22.41 -0.23 10.07
C ILE A 122 -21.72 0.62 9.00
N ILE A 123 -21.74 1.95 9.13
CA ILE A 123 -21.09 2.85 8.17
C ILE A 123 -19.57 2.65 8.19
N TYR A 124 -18.98 2.53 9.38
CA TYR A 124 -17.55 2.28 9.53
C TYR A 124 -17.13 0.93 8.92
N ALA A 125 -17.72 -0.16 9.39
CA ALA A 125 -17.43 -1.49 8.89
C ALA A 125 -17.77 -1.64 7.40
N GLY A 126 -18.88 -1.05 6.94
CA GLY A 126 -19.28 -1.08 5.54
C GLY A 126 -18.27 -0.39 4.63
N THR A 127 -17.71 0.75 5.07
CA THR A 127 -16.62 1.42 4.35
C THR A 127 -15.39 0.53 4.27
N LEU A 128 -15.04 -0.15 5.37
CA LEU A 128 -13.90 -1.08 5.41
C LEU A 128 -14.13 -2.31 4.54
N VAL A 129 -15.33 -2.90 4.55
CA VAL A 129 -15.72 -4.01 3.66
C VAL A 129 -15.56 -3.57 2.21
N LEU A 130 -16.15 -2.42 1.83
CA LEU A 130 -16.07 -1.89 0.48
C LEU A 130 -14.61 -1.68 0.05
N THR A 131 -13.79 -1.06 0.91
CA THR A 131 -12.36 -0.81 0.65
C THR A 131 -11.62 -2.11 0.34
N GLY A 132 -11.79 -3.14 1.18
CA GLY A 132 -11.11 -4.41 0.96
C GLY A 132 -11.66 -5.21 -0.21
N LEU A 133 -12.96 -5.10 -0.53
CA LEU A 133 -13.53 -5.69 -1.75
C LEU A 133 -12.98 -5.02 -3.02
N VAL A 134 -12.81 -3.69 -3.01
CA VAL A 134 -12.18 -2.97 -4.12
C VAL A 134 -10.71 -3.35 -4.28
N LEU A 135 -9.96 -3.47 -3.18
CA LEU A 135 -8.58 -3.98 -3.22
C LEU A 135 -8.52 -5.42 -3.78
N GLN A 136 -9.46 -6.28 -3.37
CA GLN A 136 -9.58 -7.63 -3.88
C GLN A 136 -9.96 -7.67 -5.38
N ALA A 137 -10.82 -6.76 -5.84
CA ALA A 137 -11.16 -6.62 -7.24
C ALA A 137 -9.93 -6.19 -8.07
N LEU A 138 -9.12 -5.28 -7.54
CA LEU A 138 -7.84 -4.87 -8.15
C LEU A 138 -6.87 -6.06 -8.26
N TRP A 139 -6.69 -6.82 -7.17
CA TRP A 139 -5.85 -8.03 -7.17
C TRP A 139 -6.35 -9.08 -8.17
N TRP A 140 -7.65 -9.35 -8.15
CA TRP A 140 -8.28 -10.30 -9.07
C TRP A 140 -8.14 -9.87 -10.53
N TYR A 141 -8.33 -8.58 -10.83
CA TYR A 141 -8.16 -8.03 -12.16
C TYR A 141 -6.73 -8.23 -12.69
N ALA A 142 -5.73 -7.90 -11.87
CA ALA A 142 -4.33 -8.03 -12.24
C ALA A 142 -3.89 -9.48 -12.47
N THR A 143 -4.39 -10.41 -11.64
CA THR A 143 -4.01 -11.83 -11.65
C THR A 143 -4.83 -12.69 -12.62
N SER A 144 -6.04 -12.28 -12.97
CA SER A 144 -6.93 -13.02 -13.87
C SER A 144 -6.31 -13.16 -15.26
N GLY A 145 -5.90 -14.37 -15.62
CA GLY A 145 -5.25 -14.65 -16.90
C GLY A 145 -3.83 -14.07 -17.02
N CYS A 146 -3.16 -13.79 -15.88
CA CYS A 146 -1.84 -13.15 -15.83
C CYS A 146 -1.77 -11.85 -16.67
N ARG A 147 -2.82 -11.03 -16.57
CA ARG A 147 -2.97 -9.80 -17.38
C ARG A 147 -1.87 -8.79 -17.12
N LEU A 148 -1.57 -8.54 -15.84
CA LEU A 148 -0.65 -7.49 -15.41
C LEU A 148 0.45 -7.99 -14.47
N VAL A 149 0.45 -9.29 -14.17
CA VAL A 149 1.45 -9.97 -13.33
C VAL A 149 2.30 -10.91 -14.18
N ASP A 150 3.47 -11.30 -13.67
CA ASP A 150 4.32 -12.28 -14.32
C ASP A 150 3.58 -13.60 -14.56
N ARG A 151 3.73 -14.20 -15.75
CA ARG A 151 3.15 -15.52 -16.06
C ARG A 151 3.74 -16.64 -15.21
N THR A 152 4.90 -16.42 -14.62
CA THR A 152 5.59 -17.37 -13.72
C THR A 152 5.14 -17.25 -12.27
N ILE A 153 4.15 -16.39 -11.95
CA ILE A 153 3.66 -16.25 -10.58
C ILE A 153 3.09 -17.58 -10.05
N ASP A 154 3.54 -17.98 -8.86
CA ASP A 154 3.04 -19.20 -8.21
C ASP A 154 1.53 -19.06 -7.93
N PRO A 155 0.67 -19.94 -8.48
CA PRO A 155 -0.76 -19.93 -8.20
C PRO A 155 -1.09 -20.02 -6.69
N ARG A 156 -0.25 -20.68 -5.89
CA ARG A 156 -0.41 -20.76 -4.44
C ARG A 156 -0.21 -19.41 -3.76
N LEU A 157 0.69 -18.58 -4.29
CA LEU A 157 0.87 -17.20 -3.80
C LEU A 157 -0.37 -16.37 -4.10
N VAL A 158 -0.94 -16.49 -5.31
CA VAL A 158 -2.18 -15.81 -5.69
C VAL A 158 -3.33 -16.18 -4.76
N GLN A 159 -3.51 -17.48 -4.50
CA GLN A 159 -4.57 -17.95 -3.59
C GLN A 159 -4.36 -17.48 -2.15
N ARG A 160 -3.11 -17.48 -1.65
CA ARG A 160 -2.78 -17.00 -0.31
C ARG A 160 -3.02 -15.50 -0.16
N ALA A 161 -2.60 -14.70 -1.15
CA ALA A 161 -2.84 -13.26 -1.18
C ALA A 161 -4.35 -12.97 -1.20
N THR A 162 -5.13 -13.65 -2.04
CA THR A 162 -6.59 -13.53 -2.08
C THR A 162 -7.23 -13.87 -0.73
N ARG A 163 -6.83 -14.99 -0.10
CA ARG A 163 -7.34 -15.36 1.23
C ARG A 163 -7.00 -14.31 2.28
N ARG A 164 -5.76 -13.81 2.29
CA ARG A 164 -5.34 -12.73 3.20
C ARG A 164 -6.13 -11.46 2.94
N ASN A 165 -6.36 -11.05 1.69
CA ASN A 165 -7.11 -9.83 1.37
C ASN A 165 -8.59 -9.93 1.75
N LEU A 166 -9.21 -11.10 1.61
CA LEU A 166 -10.61 -11.33 1.99
C LEU A 166 -10.84 -11.53 3.50
N THR A 167 -9.79 -11.82 4.27
CA THR A 167 -9.95 -12.07 5.72
C THR A 167 -10.53 -10.85 6.44
N ALA A 168 -9.96 -9.65 6.24
CA ALA A 168 -10.46 -8.42 6.87
C ALA A 168 -11.90 -8.08 6.48
N PRO A 169 -12.29 -8.00 5.19
CA PRO A 169 -13.69 -7.75 4.79
C PRO A 169 -14.68 -8.74 5.40
N LEU A 170 -14.34 -10.03 5.45
CA LEU A 170 -15.22 -11.02 6.06
C LEU A 170 -15.40 -10.81 7.56
N LEU A 171 -14.33 -10.45 8.28
CA LEU A 171 -14.41 -10.12 9.70
C LEU A 171 -15.20 -8.82 9.95
N TYR A 172 -15.06 -7.81 9.10
CA TYR A 172 -15.88 -6.59 9.19
C TYR A 172 -17.34 -6.83 8.86
N LEU A 173 -17.64 -7.69 7.88
CA LEU A 173 -19.01 -8.10 7.58
C LEU A 173 -19.63 -8.88 8.76
N LEU A 174 -18.84 -9.74 9.40
CA LEU A 174 -19.25 -10.41 10.63
C LEU A 174 -19.49 -9.41 11.76
N ALA A 175 -18.65 -8.37 11.90
CA ALA A 175 -18.85 -7.31 12.89
C ALA A 175 -20.16 -6.53 12.66
N ILE A 176 -20.55 -6.29 11.40
CA ILE A 176 -21.87 -5.75 11.06
C ILE A 176 -22.99 -6.67 11.57
N GLY A 177 -22.90 -7.97 11.30
CA GLY A 177 -23.89 -8.95 11.78
C GLY A 177 -23.98 -9.00 13.32
N ILE A 178 -22.83 -8.99 14.01
CA ILE A 178 -22.78 -9.00 15.47
C ILE A 178 -23.34 -7.71 16.06
N SER A 179 -23.16 -6.55 15.41
CA SER A 179 -23.68 -5.27 15.88
C SER A 179 -25.22 -5.22 15.99
N LEU A 180 -25.92 -6.14 15.32
CA LEU A 180 -27.37 -6.30 15.45
C LEU A 180 -27.77 -6.79 16.86
N PHE A 181 -26.89 -7.58 17.49
CA PHE A 181 -27.13 -8.20 18.81
C PHE A 181 -26.33 -7.51 19.93
N SER A 182 -25.08 -7.13 19.66
CA SER A 182 -24.18 -6.50 20.65
C SER A 182 -23.15 -5.60 19.97
N ILE A 183 -23.26 -4.31 20.22
CA ILE A 183 -22.29 -3.31 19.74
C ILE A 183 -20.91 -3.54 20.36
N PRO A 184 -20.74 -3.74 21.68
CA PRO A 184 -19.43 -4.01 22.26
C PRO A 184 -18.73 -5.24 21.66
N ALA A 185 -19.48 -6.29 21.33
CA ALA A 185 -18.91 -7.48 20.70
C ALA A 185 -18.37 -7.21 19.28
N SER A 186 -18.97 -6.26 18.54
CA SER A 186 -18.45 -5.86 17.22
C SER A 186 -17.09 -5.15 17.30
N PHE A 187 -16.85 -4.37 18.38
CA PHE A 187 -15.56 -3.73 18.61
C PHE A 187 -14.42 -4.73 18.87
N VAL A 188 -14.71 -5.88 19.47
CA VAL A 188 -13.72 -6.95 19.63
C VAL A 188 -13.22 -7.42 18.26
N LEU A 189 -14.11 -7.61 17.29
CA LEU A 189 -13.71 -7.98 15.92
C LEU A 189 -12.90 -6.88 15.24
N PHE A 190 -13.23 -5.61 15.46
CA PHE A 190 -12.42 -4.51 14.94
C PHE A 190 -11.00 -4.52 15.49
N MET A 191 -10.82 -4.86 16.78
CA MET A 191 -9.49 -4.93 17.40
C MET A 191 -8.70 -6.17 16.96
N LEU A 192 -9.37 -7.29 16.70
CA LEU A 192 -8.71 -8.51 16.25
C LEU A 192 -8.10 -8.39 14.85
N VAL A 193 -8.69 -7.58 13.97
CA VAL A 193 -8.17 -7.43 12.60
C VAL A 193 -6.75 -6.85 12.59
N PRO A 194 -6.45 -5.67 13.18
CA PRO A 194 -5.09 -5.16 13.26
C PRO A 194 -4.09 -6.15 13.85
N LEU A 195 -4.46 -6.83 14.94
CA LEU A 195 -3.60 -7.83 15.59
C LEU A 195 -3.22 -8.96 14.64
N TYR A 196 -4.18 -9.46 13.84
CA TYR A 196 -3.93 -10.50 12.85
C TYR A 196 -2.98 -10.04 11.73
N TYR A 197 -3.06 -8.79 11.27
CA TYR A 197 -2.23 -8.30 10.14
C TYR A 197 -0.86 -7.78 10.56
N ILE A 198 -0.69 -7.32 11.79
CA ILE A 198 0.61 -6.86 12.33
C ILE A 198 1.52 -8.05 12.66
N LEU A 199 0.94 -9.18 13.09
CA LEU A 199 1.72 -10.38 13.37
C LEU A 199 2.37 -10.92 12.08
N PRO A 200 3.70 -11.20 12.08
CA PRO A 200 4.43 -11.57 10.88
C PRO A 200 3.85 -12.85 10.26
N GLY A 201 3.41 -12.72 9.02
CA GLY A 201 2.73 -13.77 8.27
C GLY A 201 3.71 -14.58 7.42
N ARG A 202 3.29 -15.78 7.00
CA ARG A 202 4.10 -16.64 6.10
C ARG A 202 4.32 -16.05 4.70
N ILE A 203 3.56 -15.02 4.32
CA ILE A 203 3.71 -14.32 3.02
C ILE A 203 4.99 -13.46 3.02
N ASP A 204 5.35 -12.90 4.17
CA ASP A 204 6.48 -11.97 4.30
C ASP A 204 7.84 -12.68 4.01
N ARG A 205 7.88 -14.02 4.07
CA ARG A 205 9.05 -14.83 3.67
C ARG A 205 9.36 -14.80 2.17
N HIS A 206 8.38 -14.50 1.31
CA HIS A 206 8.57 -14.48 -0.15
C HIS A 206 9.14 -13.14 -0.64
N TRP A 207 9.09 -12.09 0.21
CA TRP A 207 9.70 -10.79 -0.09
C TRP A 207 11.24 -10.86 -0.19
N ALA A 208 11.85 -11.84 0.48
CA ALA A 208 13.30 -12.06 0.42
C ALA A 208 13.77 -12.78 -0.86
N GLN A 209 12.88 -13.31 -1.69
CA GLN A 209 13.22 -14.26 -2.74
C GLN A 209 13.18 -13.71 -4.17
N ARG A 210 12.90 -12.41 -4.37
CA ARG A 210 13.19 -11.75 -5.64
C ARG A 210 14.56 -11.08 -5.53
N PRO A 211 15.62 -11.61 -6.17
CA PRO A 211 16.83 -10.84 -6.37
C PRO A 211 16.42 -9.52 -7.02
N SER A 212 16.86 -8.40 -6.46
CA SER A 212 16.74 -7.09 -7.09
C SER A 212 17.50 -7.13 -8.42
N ALA A 213 16.83 -7.55 -9.48
CA ALA A 213 17.35 -7.50 -10.85
C ALA A 213 17.32 -6.05 -11.34
N ARG A 214 18.16 -5.21 -10.75
CA ARG A 214 18.70 -3.95 -11.28
C ARG A 214 19.47 -3.20 -10.19
N ILE A 215 20.77 -3.46 -10.11
CA ILE A 215 21.77 -2.43 -10.40
C ILE A 215 22.81 -3.10 -11.31
N ASP A 216 23.06 -2.46 -12.44
CA ASP A 216 24.02 -2.85 -13.47
C ASP A 216 25.46 -2.88 -12.94
N GLU A 217 25.88 -3.94 -12.25
CA GLU A 217 27.33 -4.18 -12.02
C GLU A 217 28.06 -4.65 -13.29
N ALA A 218 27.33 -5.01 -14.35
CA ALA A 218 27.93 -5.40 -15.63
C ALA A 218 28.23 -4.21 -16.58
N ARG A 219 27.91 -2.96 -16.19
CA ARG A 219 28.24 -1.76 -17.00
C ARG A 219 29.47 -0.99 -16.50
N ILE A 220 30.14 -1.48 -15.46
CA ILE A 220 31.46 -1.00 -15.07
C ILE A 220 32.46 -2.08 -15.45
N SER A 221 32.78 -2.19 -16.75
CA SER A 221 34.08 -2.72 -17.15
C SER A 221 35.06 -1.54 -17.04
N PRO A 222 36.07 -1.56 -16.15
CA PRO A 222 37.05 -0.48 -16.10
C PRO A 222 38.00 -0.47 -17.29
N ASP A 223 38.07 -1.56 -18.07
CA ASP A 223 39.06 -1.69 -19.14
C ASP A 223 38.38 -1.89 -20.48
N GLY A 224 38.24 -0.78 -21.20
CA GLY A 224 37.71 -0.77 -22.55
C GLY A 224 37.84 0.57 -23.27
N ASP A 225 38.70 1.47 -22.80
CA ASP A 225 39.23 2.59 -23.58
C ASP A 225 40.50 3.11 -22.89
N ALA A 226 41.61 2.37 -23.05
CA ALA A 226 42.91 2.89 -22.71
C ALA A 226 43.30 3.89 -23.80
N GLY A 227 42.96 5.16 -23.58
CA GLY A 227 43.63 6.26 -24.26
C GLY A 227 45.15 6.15 -24.05
N PRO A 228 45.97 6.64 -25.00
CA PRO A 228 47.41 6.39 -25.01
C PRO A 228 48.04 6.85 -23.70
N SER A 229 48.87 5.99 -23.12
CA SER A 229 49.54 6.24 -21.84
C SER A 229 50.44 7.49 -21.92
N ASP A 230 50.65 8.16 -20.79
CA ASP A 230 51.42 9.42 -20.68
C ASP A 230 52.84 9.35 -21.29
N GLU A 231 53.38 8.15 -21.48
CA GLU A 231 54.66 7.90 -22.14
C GLU A 231 54.58 8.13 -23.67
N GLU A 232 53.49 7.69 -24.32
CA GLU A 232 53.23 7.91 -25.75
C GLU A 232 52.93 9.38 -26.08
N ALA A 233 52.26 10.09 -25.17
CA ALA A 233 52.01 11.53 -25.31
C ALA A 233 53.32 12.36 -25.25
N SER A 234 54.34 11.87 -24.53
CA SER A 234 55.65 12.53 -24.43
C SER A 234 56.50 12.37 -25.70
N HIS A 235 56.40 11.22 -26.37
CA HIS A 235 57.10 10.96 -27.64
C HIS A 235 56.50 11.76 -28.80
N LEU A 236 55.18 11.94 -28.83
CA LEU A 236 54.52 12.78 -29.83
C LEU A 236 54.84 14.28 -29.68
N ARG A 237 55.08 14.77 -28.45
CA ARG A 237 55.53 16.15 -28.22
C ARG A 237 56.98 16.40 -28.63
N LYS A 238 57.86 15.40 -28.56
CA LYS A 238 59.26 15.55 -29.00
C LYS A 238 59.40 15.53 -30.52
N SER A 239 58.62 14.70 -31.22
CA SER A 239 58.62 14.65 -32.69
C SER A 239 58.17 15.96 -33.35
N SER A 240 57.33 16.76 -32.68
CA SER A 240 56.83 18.04 -33.21
C SER A 240 57.86 19.18 -33.16
N TYR A 241 58.99 19.02 -32.48
CA TYR A 241 60.02 20.07 -32.35
C TYR A 241 61.25 19.86 -33.25
N GLU A 242 61.43 18.67 -33.85
CA GLU A 242 62.58 18.36 -34.71
C GLU A 242 62.35 18.64 -36.20
N GLU A 243 61.14 19.06 -36.59
CA GLU A 243 60.76 19.38 -37.99
C GLU A 243 60.63 20.90 -38.29
N ARG A 244 61.28 21.77 -37.51
CA ARG A 244 61.38 23.22 -37.82
C ARG A 244 62.81 23.74 -37.81
#